data_AF-A0A5S4GDN3-F1
#
_entry.id   AF-A0A5S4GDN3-F1
#
_cell.length_a   1.000
_cell.length_b   1.000
_cell.length_c   1.000
_cell.angle_alpha   90.00
_cell.angle_beta   90.00
_cell.angle_gamma   90.00
#
_symmetry.space_group_name_H-M   'P 1'
#
loop_
_entity.id
_entity.type
_entity.pdbx_description
1 polymer ?
#
loop_
_entity_poly.entity_id
_entity_poly.type
_entity_poly.pdbx_seq_one_letter_code
_entity_poly.pdbx_strand_id
1 'polypeptide(L)'
;MDSRTKRRLSAAELDALARRAVGAGVVSATELTDGYANAVWRLRLDDGREVVLKLSPPPDLDQLSYERNLLRMEAAAYELALNAGVPMATLLRAGFDDPVLGGDYLLLSALDGVSWNDVKPEGEDALRRELGRLLARFNTVTGEVFGYPHAGIVGATWREAFLAMVAALLGDTERYPTALPRPAGEIMAVFEAAAPVLDEVTTPRLVHFDVWAGNVFLDLSGPPRIQAIIDHERAFWGDPIAEFVTPTIFGELTEDDPLLAGYREVTPLELTPAALARLDLYRAYLYLILLVENGPRQYPEEEYARVRDLAISSLGGVLDRLVRTSPGLAGSGGGGGAGG
;
A
#
# COMPACT_ATOMS: atom_id res chain seq x y z
N MET A 1 0.77 12.89 -11.83
CA MET A 1 2.06 13.14 -11.15
C MET A 1 3.19 12.53 -12.00
N ASP A 2 4.16 13.35 -12.45
CA ASP A 2 5.35 12.87 -13.18
C ASP A 2 6.41 12.43 -12.16
N SER A 3 6.79 11.14 -12.18
CA SER A 3 7.73 10.54 -11.22
C SER A 3 8.95 10.01 -11.97
N ARG A 4 10.14 10.20 -11.41
CA ARG A 4 11.41 9.70 -11.98
C ARG A 4 11.52 8.17 -12.03
N THR A 5 10.63 7.48 -11.33
CA THR A 5 10.60 6.01 -11.27
C THR A 5 9.87 5.37 -12.45
N LYS A 6 9.16 6.17 -13.27
CA LYS A 6 8.37 5.67 -14.40
C LYS A 6 9.25 5.32 -15.59
N ARG A 7 9.31 4.02 -15.90
CA ARG A 7 9.96 3.51 -17.11
C ARG A 7 9.12 3.81 -18.36
N ARG A 8 9.67 4.58 -19.30
CA ARG A 8 9.02 4.84 -20.60
C ARG A 8 9.49 3.85 -21.65
N LEU A 9 8.55 3.22 -22.35
CA LEU A 9 8.81 2.35 -23.51
C LEU A 9 8.36 3.04 -24.80
N SER A 10 9.09 2.81 -25.88
CA SER A 10 8.68 3.22 -27.23
C SER A 10 7.51 2.36 -27.73
N ALA A 11 6.78 2.88 -28.73
CA ALA A 11 5.69 2.13 -29.36
C ALA A 11 6.13 0.77 -29.92
N ALA A 12 7.35 0.68 -30.45
CA ALA A 12 7.91 -0.57 -30.96
C ALA A 12 8.21 -1.58 -29.85
N GLU A 13 8.71 -1.12 -28.69
CA GLU A 13 8.94 -1.98 -27.52
C GLU A 13 7.63 -2.49 -26.92
N LEU A 14 6.60 -1.63 -26.86
CA LEU A 14 5.25 -2.02 -26.41
C LEU A 14 4.63 -3.08 -27.33
N ASP A 15 4.71 -2.91 -28.65
CA ASP A 15 4.22 -3.90 -29.63
C ASP A 15 4.97 -5.24 -29.51
N ALA A 16 6.31 -5.19 -29.44
CA ALA A 16 7.13 -6.39 -29.31
C ALA A 16 6.85 -7.16 -27.99
N LEU A 17 6.63 -6.44 -26.89
CA LEU A 17 6.26 -7.04 -25.61
C LEU A 17 4.87 -7.69 -25.69
N ALA A 18 3.85 -6.98 -26.20
CA ALA A 18 2.50 -7.51 -26.31
C ALA A 18 2.43 -8.77 -27.19
N ARG A 19 3.12 -8.76 -28.35
CA ARG A 19 3.16 -9.94 -29.25
C ARG A 19 3.77 -11.16 -28.57
N ARG A 20 4.88 -10.96 -27.83
CA ARG A 20 5.55 -12.04 -27.09
C ARG A 20 4.70 -12.56 -25.93
N ALA A 21 4.06 -11.67 -25.20
CA ALA A 21 3.40 -11.98 -23.94
C ALA A 21 2.00 -12.55 -24.11
N VAL A 22 1.22 -12.03 -25.08
CA VAL A 22 -0.20 -12.38 -25.26
C VAL A 22 -0.60 -12.66 -26.71
N GLY A 23 0.37 -12.70 -27.63
CA GLY A 23 0.17 -13.12 -29.02
C GLY A 23 -0.47 -12.09 -29.96
N ALA A 24 -0.62 -10.84 -29.51
CA ALA A 24 -1.31 -9.78 -30.25
C ALA A 24 -0.48 -8.49 -30.27
N GLY A 25 -0.59 -7.73 -31.36
CA GLY A 25 0.11 -6.46 -31.57
C GLY A 25 -0.60 -5.28 -30.94
N VAL A 26 0.12 -4.16 -30.75
CA VAL A 26 -0.44 -2.91 -30.21
C VAL A 26 -0.92 -2.01 -31.35
N VAL A 27 -2.19 -1.64 -31.33
CA VAL A 27 -2.81 -0.69 -32.27
C VAL A 27 -2.73 0.75 -31.73
N SER A 28 -2.92 0.92 -30.42
CA SER A 28 -2.74 2.21 -29.74
C SER A 28 -2.33 2.01 -28.29
N ALA A 29 -1.54 2.94 -27.77
CA ALA A 29 -1.07 2.94 -26.40
C ALA A 29 -1.29 4.32 -25.76
N THR A 30 -1.80 4.32 -24.54
CA THR A 30 -1.99 5.53 -23.72
C THR A 30 -1.34 5.29 -22.37
N GLU A 31 -0.44 6.16 -21.96
CA GLU A 31 0.11 6.14 -20.60
C GLU A 31 -0.96 6.62 -19.60
N LEU A 32 -1.18 5.85 -18.54
CA LEU A 32 -2.05 6.21 -17.43
C LEU A 32 -1.22 6.95 -16.38
N THR A 33 -1.42 8.26 -16.28
CA THR A 33 -0.56 9.15 -15.49
C THR A 33 -0.92 9.25 -14.00
N ASP A 34 -2.00 8.59 -13.59
CA ASP A 34 -2.59 8.71 -12.26
C ASP A 34 -1.85 7.88 -11.19
N GLY A 35 -1.00 6.94 -11.60
CA GLY A 35 -0.16 6.13 -10.72
C GLY A 35 1.09 6.87 -10.22
N TYR A 36 1.52 6.53 -9.01
CA TYR A 36 2.62 7.21 -8.29
C TYR A 36 3.99 6.51 -8.44
N ALA A 37 4.03 5.18 -8.55
CA ALA A 37 5.27 4.39 -8.52
C ALA A 37 5.67 3.79 -9.89
N ASN A 38 4.75 3.05 -10.53
CA ASN A 38 5.02 2.32 -11.76
C ASN A 38 4.50 3.04 -13.02
N ALA A 39 5.15 2.78 -14.15
CA ALA A 39 4.62 3.19 -15.45
C ALA A 39 3.50 2.23 -15.85
N VAL A 40 2.32 2.78 -16.09
CA VAL A 40 1.11 2.02 -16.43
C VAL A 40 0.62 2.45 -17.80
N TRP A 41 0.38 1.49 -18.69
CA TRP A 41 -0.08 1.75 -20.06
C TRP A 41 -1.38 1.03 -20.31
N ARG A 42 -2.38 1.72 -20.87
CA ARG A 42 -3.54 1.09 -21.50
C ARG A 42 -3.22 0.84 -22.97
N LEU A 43 -3.26 -0.43 -23.38
CA LEU A 43 -2.96 -0.86 -24.74
C LEU A 43 -4.22 -1.44 -25.38
N ARG A 44 -4.51 -1.02 -26.62
CA ARG A 44 -5.52 -1.66 -27.47
C ARG A 44 -4.82 -2.57 -28.47
N LEU A 45 -5.21 -3.83 -28.49
CA LEU A 45 -4.56 -4.87 -29.28
C LEU A 45 -5.24 -5.08 -30.64
N ASP A 46 -4.53 -5.70 -31.59
CA ASP A 46 -5.00 -5.97 -32.96
C ASP A 46 -6.08 -7.06 -33.05
N ASP A 47 -6.27 -7.83 -31.98
CA ASP A 47 -7.37 -8.79 -31.80
C ASP A 47 -8.60 -8.21 -31.09
N GLY A 48 -8.59 -6.90 -30.80
CA GLY A 48 -9.70 -6.17 -30.19
C GLY A 48 -9.71 -6.15 -28.65
N ARG A 49 -8.80 -6.87 -27.97
CA ARG A 49 -8.66 -6.77 -26.52
C ARG A 49 -8.09 -5.42 -26.10
N GLU A 50 -8.47 -4.98 -24.90
CA GLU A 50 -7.76 -3.92 -24.18
C GLU A 50 -7.09 -4.48 -22.93
N VAL A 51 -5.85 -4.07 -22.70
CA VAL A 51 -5.02 -4.56 -21.60
C VAL A 51 -4.33 -3.40 -20.90
N VAL A 52 -4.03 -3.59 -19.61
CA VAL A 52 -3.21 -2.69 -18.82
C VAL A 52 -1.85 -3.34 -18.61
N LEU A 53 -0.79 -2.65 -19.02
CA LEU A 53 0.60 -3.05 -18.79
C LEU A 53 1.15 -2.25 -17.61
N LYS A 54 1.57 -2.94 -16.55
CA LYS A 54 2.41 -2.40 -15.48
C LYS A 54 3.86 -2.83 -15.69
N LEU A 55 4.79 -1.90 -15.48
CA LEU A 55 6.24 -2.13 -15.58
C LEU A 55 6.90 -1.83 -14.25
N SER A 56 7.87 -2.66 -13.85
CA SER A 56 8.72 -2.32 -12.72
C SER A 56 9.53 -1.05 -13.02
N PRO A 57 10.03 -0.36 -11.99
CA PRO A 57 10.95 0.75 -12.20
C PRO A 57 12.20 0.32 -13.00
N PRO A 58 12.94 1.28 -13.59
CA PRO A 58 14.20 0.99 -14.27
C PRO A 58 15.16 0.17 -13.40
N PRO A 59 15.87 -0.85 -13.95
CA PRO A 59 16.76 -1.72 -13.17
C PRO A 59 17.90 -1.00 -12.44
N ASP A 60 18.31 0.16 -12.96
CA ASP A 60 19.37 1.00 -12.44
C ASP A 60 18.87 1.99 -11.37
N LEU A 61 17.56 2.10 -11.18
CA LEU A 61 16.98 2.89 -10.11
C LEU A 61 17.16 2.15 -8.78
N ASP A 62 17.93 2.76 -7.87
CA ASP A 62 17.94 2.32 -6.48
C ASP A 62 16.55 2.60 -5.87
N GLN A 63 15.89 1.54 -5.44
CA GLN A 63 14.52 1.59 -4.89
C GLN A 63 14.58 1.64 -3.36
N LEU A 64 13.46 2.00 -2.72
CA LEU A 64 13.36 1.83 -1.28
C LEU A 64 13.45 0.35 -0.91
N SER A 65 13.94 0.07 0.29
CA SER A 65 14.25 -1.28 0.75
C SER A 65 13.03 -2.20 0.71
N TYR A 66 11.84 -1.67 1.01
CA TYR A 66 10.58 -2.44 0.94
C TYR A 66 9.99 -2.53 -0.47
N GLU A 67 10.43 -1.71 -1.43
CA GLU A 67 9.91 -1.67 -2.81
C GLU A 67 10.56 -2.71 -3.73
N ARG A 68 11.42 -3.58 -3.18
CA ARG A 68 12.05 -4.64 -3.96
C ARG A 68 11.00 -5.64 -4.41
N ASN A 69 10.90 -5.87 -5.73
CA ASN A 69 10.03 -6.86 -6.35
C ASN A 69 8.52 -6.64 -6.12
N LEU A 70 8.04 -5.39 -6.04
CA LEU A 70 6.61 -5.07 -5.82
C LEU A 70 5.67 -5.78 -6.80
N LEU A 71 6.00 -5.84 -8.09
CA LEU A 71 5.16 -6.53 -9.09
C LEU A 71 5.06 -8.03 -8.86
N ARG A 72 6.03 -8.65 -8.18
CA ARG A 72 5.94 -10.07 -7.80
C ARG A 72 4.94 -10.27 -6.67
N MET A 73 4.92 -9.34 -5.71
CA MET A 73 3.91 -9.34 -4.65
C MET A 73 2.51 -9.11 -5.22
N GLU A 74 2.36 -8.12 -6.09
CA GLU A 74 1.10 -7.85 -6.76
C GLU A 74 0.63 -9.08 -7.56
N ALA A 75 1.49 -9.70 -8.37
CA ALA A 75 1.14 -10.91 -9.11
C ALA A 75 0.66 -12.07 -8.21
N ALA A 76 1.33 -12.29 -7.08
CA ALA A 76 0.93 -13.31 -6.11
C ALA A 76 -0.43 -12.99 -5.47
N ALA A 77 -0.71 -11.70 -5.21
CA ALA A 77 -1.96 -11.27 -4.62
C ALA A 77 -3.17 -11.53 -5.54
N TYR A 78 -3.03 -11.46 -6.88
CA TYR A 78 -4.16 -11.70 -7.80
C TYR A 78 -4.80 -13.08 -7.61
N GLU A 79 -4.00 -14.15 -7.59
CA GLU A 79 -4.53 -15.51 -7.43
C GLU A 79 -5.17 -15.70 -6.04
N LEU A 80 -4.52 -15.18 -5.00
CA LEU A 80 -5.01 -15.26 -3.63
C LEU A 80 -6.32 -14.49 -3.43
N ALA A 81 -6.42 -13.27 -3.98
CA ALA A 81 -7.60 -12.42 -3.92
C ALA A 81 -8.80 -13.08 -4.61
N LEU A 82 -8.60 -13.60 -5.83
CA LEU A 82 -9.65 -14.27 -6.59
C LEU A 82 -10.17 -15.51 -5.87
N ASN A 83 -9.27 -16.32 -5.29
CA ASN A 83 -9.65 -17.49 -4.48
C ASN A 83 -10.42 -17.10 -3.21
N ALA A 84 -10.15 -15.92 -2.64
CA ALA A 84 -10.90 -15.35 -1.53
C ALA A 84 -12.23 -14.68 -1.93
N GLY A 85 -12.57 -14.67 -3.23
CA GLY A 85 -13.79 -14.03 -3.74
C GLY A 85 -13.75 -12.51 -3.72
N VAL A 86 -12.55 -11.93 -3.83
CA VAL A 86 -12.33 -10.50 -3.99
C VAL A 86 -12.21 -10.19 -5.49
N PRO A 87 -13.01 -9.26 -6.02
CA PRO A 87 -13.00 -8.98 -7.44
C PRO A 87 -11.74 -8.19 -7.84
N MET A 88 -11.11 -8.60 -8.94
CA MET A 88 -9.84 -8.09 -9.44
C MET A 88 -9.90 -7.99 -10.96
N ALA A 89 -8.97 -7.23 -11.56
CA ALA A 89 -8.67 -7.41 -12.98
C ALA A 89 -8.15 -8.84 -13.24
N THR A 90 -8.26 -9.34 -14.47
CA THR A 90 -7.67 -10.64 -14.82
C THR A 90 -6.18 -10.47 -15.08
N LEU A 91 -5.33 -11.21 -14.36
CA LEU A 91 -3.90 -11.32 -14.67
C LEU A 91 -3.72 -12.18 -15.92
N LEU A 92 -3.42 -11.55 -17.06
CA LEU A 92 -3.23 -12.23 -18.34
C LEU A 92 -1.82 -12.81 -18.46
N ARG A 93 -0.82 -12.07 -17.96
CA ARG A 93 0.57 -12.50 -17.96
C ARG A 93 1.35 -11.79 -16.87
N ALA A 94 2.18 -12.54 -16.14
CA ALA A 94 3.31 -12.00 -15.41
C ALA A 94 4.61 -12.43 -16.10
N GLY A 95 5.57 -11.51 -16.22
CA GLY A 95 6.93 -11.83 -16.63
C GLY A 95 7.90 -11.24 -15.64
N PHE A 96 8.85 -12.06 -15.19
CA PHE A 96 9.86 -11.69 -14.20
C PHE A 96 11.24 -11.83 -14.81
N ASP A 97 12.15 -10.93 -14.44
CA ASP A 97 13.53 -10.91 -14.94
C ASP A 97 13.58 -11.00 -16.48
N ASP A 98 12.66 -10.30 -17.17
CA ASP A 98 12.55 -10.41 -18.63
C ASP A 98 13.87 -9.94 -19.27
N PRO A 99 14.53 -10.74 -20.12
CA PRO A 99 15.88 -10.42 -20.60
C PRO A 99 15.90 -9.35 -21.69
N VAL A 100 14.74 -9.01 -22.28
CA VAL A 100 14.62 -8.00 -23.34
C VAL A 100 14.27 -6.66 -22.73
N LEU A 101 13.28 -6.66 -21.84
CA LEU A 101 12.87 -5.51 -21.07
C LEU A 101 13.94 -5.18 -20.01
N GLY A 102 14.51 -6.18 -19.34
CA GLY A 102 15.30 -5.99 -18.13
C GLY A 102 14.41 -5.49 -17.00
N GLY A 103 13.66 -6.40 -16.37
CA GLY A 103 12.74 -6.08 -15.27
C GLY A 103 11.47 -6.93 -15.29
N ASP A 104 10.57 -6.63 -14.36
CA ASP A 104 9.30 -7.33 -14.19
C ASP A 104 8.17 -6.57 -14.91
N TYR A 105 7.16 -7.29 -15.39
CA TYR A 105 5.95 -6.70 -15.96
C TYR A 105 4.71 -7.53 -15.66
N LEU A 106 3.57 -6.85 -15.56
CA LEU A 106 2.24 -7.47 -15.49
C LEU A 106 1.37 -6.97 -16.65
N LEU A 107 0.68 -7.89 -17.32
CA LEU A 107 -0.40 -7.58 -18.25
C LEU A 107 -1.71 -8.03 -17.63
N LEU A 108 -2.62 -7.08 -17.48
CA LEU A 108 -3.93 -7.21 -16.86
C LEU A 108 -5.02 -6.95 -17.90
N SER A 109 -6.21 -7.51 -17.73
CA SER A 109 -7.38 -7.07 -18.49
C SER A 109 -7.69 -5.61 -18.17
N ALA A 110 -8.06 -4.80 -19.16
CA ALA A 110 -8.63 -3.50 -18.87
C ALA A 110 -9.98 -3.64 -18.14
N LEU A 111 -10.24 -2.71 -17.22
CA LEU A 111 -11.52 -2.58 -16.53
C LEU A 111 -12.40 -1.61 -17.31
N ASP A 112 -13.68 -1.96 -17.45
CA ASP A 112 -14.69 -1.12 -18.12
C ASP A 112 -15.40 -0.16 -17.16
N GLY A 113 -15.18 -0.32 -15.85
CA GLY A 113 -15.71 0.56 -14.83
C GLY A 113 -14.96 1.88 -14.72
N VAL A 114 -15.34 2.68 -13.74
CA VAL A 114 -14.74 4.00 -13.44
C VAL A 114 -14.06 3.97 -12.08
N SER A 115 -12.97 4.73 -11.93
CA SER A 115 -12.36 4.91 -10.60
C SER A 115 -13.37 5.60 -9.67
N TRP A 116 -13.52 5.10 -8.44
CA TRP A 116 -14.37 5.75 -7.45
C TRP A 116 -13.88 7.17 -7.16
N ASN A 117 -12.57 7.42 -7.25
CA ASN A 117 -12.01 8.77 -7.07
C ASN A 117 -12.59 9.83 -8.04
N ASP A 118 -13.05 9.41 -9.21
CA ASP A 118 -13.51 10.32 -10.28
C ASP A 118 -15.03 10.52 -10.27
N VAL A 119 -15.76 9.80 -9.41
CA VAL A 119 -17.23 9.83 -9.36
C VAL A 119 -17.74 9.99 -7.93
N LYS A 120 -18.98 10.47 -7.82
CA LYS A 120 -19.71 10.53 -6.55
C LYS A 120 -20.94 9.63 -6.67
N PRO A 121 -20.83 8.33 -6.36
CA PRO A 121 -21.94 7.42 -6.51
C PRO A 121 -23.02 7.70 -5.46
N GLU A 122 -24.28 7.50 -5.83
CA GLU A 122 -25.35 7.41 -4.83
C GLU A 122 -25.12 6.19 -3.93
N GLY A 123 -25.41 6.30 -2.63
CA GLY A 123 -25.27 5.19 -1.70
C GLY A 123 -23.82 4.86 -1.31
N GLU A 124 -22.97 5.88 -1.14
CA GLU A 124 -21.56 5.73 -0.75
C GLU A 124 -21.35 4.83 0.48
N ASP A 125 -22.21 4.95 1.51
CA ASP A 125 -22.16 4.09 2.70
C ASP A 125 -22.33 2.60 2.38
N ALA A 126 -23.19 2.27 1.40
CA ALA A 126 -23.40 0.89 0.98
C ALA A 126 -22.16 0.34 0.24
N LEU A 127 -21.50 1.17 -0.57
CA LEU A 127 -20.23 0.81 -1.22
C LEU A 127 -19.08 0.66 -0.20
N ARG A 128 -18.98 1.57 0.78
CA ARG A 128 -17.99 1.44 1.87
C ARG A 128 -18.22 0.16 2.67
N ARG A 129 -19.48 -0.18 2.96
CA ARG A 129 -19.85 -1.43 3.62
C ARG A 129 -19.55 -2.67 2.76
N GLU A 130 -19.74 -2.60 1.45
CA GLU A 130 -19.28 -3.64 0.52
C GLU A 130 -17.76 -3.79 0.53
N LEU A 131 -17.02 -2.69 0.46
CA LEU A 131 -15.57 -2.69 0.54
C LEU A 131 -15.09 -3.36 1.83
N GLY A 132 -15.72 -3.05 2.96
CA GLY A 132 -15.40 -3.66 4.26
C GLY A 132 -15.52 -5.18 4.23
N ARG A 133 -16.59 -5.71 3.64
CA ARG A 133 -16.77 -7.16 3.44
C ARG A 133 -15.69 -7.76 2.55
N LEU A 134 -15.30 -7.06 1.47
CA LEU A 134 -14.26 -7.51 0.55
C LEU A 134 -12.89 -7.56 1.22
N LEU A 135 -12.51 -6.54 2.00
CA LEU A 135 -11.26 -6.53 2.75
C LEU A 135 -11.23 -7.64 3.81
N ALA A 136 -12.34 -7.85 4.52
CA ALA A 136 -12.43 -8.95 5.48
C ALA A 136 -12.27 -10.33 4.82
N ARG A 137 -12.79 -10.51 3.59
CA ARG A 137 -12.55 -11.72 2.79
C ARG A 137 -11.10 -11.84 2.35
N PHE A 138 -10.51 -10.74 1.88
CA PHE A 138 -9.09 -10.67 1.50
C PHE A 138 -8.19 -11.13 2.66
N ASN A 139 -8.46 -10.66 3.88
CA ASN A 139 -7.70 -11.03 5.07
C ASN A 139 -7.98 -12.46 5.59
N THR A 140 -8.88 -13.23 4.96
CA THR A 140 -9.01 -14.67 5.28
C THR A 140 -7.84 -15.48 4.77
N VAL A 141 -7.12 -14.98 3.76
CA VAL A 141 -5.91 -15.61 3.22
C VAL A 141 -4.78 -15.50 4.25
N THR A 142 -4.15 -16.64 4.55
CA THR A 142 -3.06 -16.75 5.52
C THR A 142 -1.75 -17.14 4.86
N GLY A 143 -0.63 -16.66 5.39
CA GLY A 143 0.72 -16.92 4.91
C GLY A 143 1.53 -17.81 5.85
N GLU A 144 2.80 -18.02 5.50
CA GLU A 144 3.74 -18.79 6.33
C GLU A 144 4.63 -17.91 7.22
N VAL A 145 4.88 -16.67 6.79
CA VAL A 145 5.76 -15.70 7.48
C VAL A 145 5.10 -14.33 7.53
N PHE A 146 5.52 -13.50 8.49
CA PHE A 146 5.10 -12.10 8.59
C PHE A 146 6.01 -11.17 7.76
N GLY A 147 5.47 -10.04 7.30
CA GLY A 147 6.19 -8.95 6.63
C GLY A 147 6.10 -8.95 5.11
N TYR A 148 7.20 -8.56 4.46
CA TYR A 148 7.38 -8.50 2.99
C TYR A 148 8.36 -9.60 2.51
N PRO A 149 7.89 -10.84 2.25
CA PRO A 149 8.74 -11.91 1.72
C PRO A 149 9.46 -11.53 0.43
N HIS A 150 8.80 -10.78 -0.45
CA HIS A 150 9.36 -10.32 -1.73
C HIS A 150 10.58 -9.39 -1.58
N ALA A 151 10.67 -8.68 -0.45
CA ALA A 151 11.77 -7.79 -0.10
C ALA A 151 12.76 -8.42 0.90
N GLY A 152 12.49 -9.64 1.38
CA GLY A 152 13.28 -10.29 2.43
C GLY A 152 13.16 -9.64 3.81
N ILE A 153 12.16 -8.77 4.01
CA ILE A 153 11.89 -8.10 5.29
C ILE A 153 10.81 -8.91 6.01
N VAL A 154 11.23 -9.92 6.75
CA VAL A 154 10.34 -10.91 7.38
C VAL A 154 10.66 -11.11 8.86
N GLY A 155 9.71 -11.68 9.61
CA GLY A 155 9.88 -12.03 11.01
C GLY A 155 9.09 -13.29 11.39
N ALA A 156 9.50 -13.95 12.48
CA ALA A 156 8.77 -15.10 13.01
C ALA A 156 7.52 -14.66 13.78
N THR A 157 7.55 -13.45 14.34
CA THR A 157 6.39 -12.77 14.93
C THR A 157 6.03 -11.51 14.13
N TRP A 158 4.77 -11.06 14.28
CA TRP A 158 4.36 -9.79 13.68
C TRP A 158 5.18 -8.61 14.22
N ARG A 159 5.50 -8.62 15.52
CA ARG A 159 6.36 -7.60 16.14
C ARG A 159 7.72 -7.49 15.44
N GLU A 160 8.40 -8.61 15.27
CA GLU A 160 9.72 -8.65 14.62
C GLU A 160 9.65 -8.14 13.17
N ALA A 161 8.67 -8.65 12.40
CA ALA A 161 8.51 -8.25 11.01
C ALA A 161 8.19 -6.75 10.87
N PHE A 162 7.24 -6.25 11.67
CA PHE A 162 6.83 -4.86 11.61
C PHE A 162 7.95 -3.90 12.03
N LEU A 163 8.72 -4.21 13.07
CA LEU A 163 9.88 -3.41 13.44
C LEU A 163 10.97 -3.44 12.35
N ALA A 164 11.17 -4.57 11.68
CA ALA A 164 12.08 -4.65 10.53
C ALA A 164 11.61 -3.79 9.34
N MET A 165 10.30 -3.75 9.07
CA MET A 165 9.70 -2.87 8.04
C MET A 165 9.95 -1.39 8.35
N VAL A 166 9.70 -0.97 9.60
CA VAL A 166 9.94 0.41 10.04
C VAL A 166 11.43 0.75 9.99
N ALA A 167 12.31 -0.14 10.46
CA ALA A 167 13.75 0.05 10.42
C ALA A 167 14.29 0.17 8.99
N ALA A 168 13.80 -0.65 8.05
CA ALA A 168 14.19 -0.56 6.65
C ALA A 168 13.81 0.80 6.03
N LEU A 169 12.59 1.27 6.31
CA LEU A 169 12.10 2.55 5.81
C LEU A 169 12.83 3.76 6.42
N LEU A 170 13.10 3.73 7.73
CA LEU A 170 13.90 4.76 8.39
C LEU A 170 15.37 4.73 7.92
N GLY A 171 15.94 3.54 7.70
CA GLY A 171 17.29 3.39 7.16
C GLY A 171 17.44 3.98 5.75
N ASP A 172 16.39 3.92 4.93
CA ASP A 172 16.40 4.55 3.61
C ASP A 172 16.53 6.08 3.66
N THR A 173 16.26 6.71 4.82
CA THR A 173 16.47 8.16 4.99
C THR A 173 17.95 8.57 4.98
N GLU A 174 18.88 7.63 5.17
CA GLU A 174 20.31 7.88 4.98
C GLU A 174 20.65 8.04 3.49
N ARG A 175 20.00 7.25 2.62
CA ARG A 175 20.18 7.32 1.17
C ARG A 175 19.38 8.48 0.57
N TYR A 176 18.17 8.70 1.09
CA TYR A 176 17.24 9.74 0.68
C TYR A 176 16.88 10.65 1.86
N PRO A 177 17.69 11.70 2.14
CA PRO A 177 17.43 12.62 3.23
C PRO A 177 16.00 13.15 3.22
N THR A 178 15.24 12.81 4.25
CA THR A 178 13.80 13.10 4.37
C THR A 178 13.57 13.95 5.62
N ALA A 179 12.81 15.03 5.48
CA ALA A 179 12.41 15.84 6.63
C ALA A 179 11.39 15.08 7.48
N LEU A 180 11.74 14.81 8.74
CA LEU A 180 10.92 14.10 9.71
C LEU A 180 10.59 15.01 10.90
N PRO A 181 9.47 14.78 11.62
CA PRO A 181 9.11 15.59 12.79
C PRO A 181 10.05 15.38 13.98
N ARG A 182 10.84 14.29 13.99
CA ARG A 182 11.85 13.93 15.00
C ARG A 182 13.00 13.18 14.34
N PRO A 183 14.19 13.08 14.97
CA PRO A 183 15.27 12.22 14.50
C PRO A 183 14.80 10.77 14.31
N ALA A 184 15.28 10.10 13.26
CA ALA A 184 14.87 8.73 12.93
C ALA A 184 15.04 7.73 14.10
N GLY A 185 16.12 7.85 14.87
CA GLY A 185 16.34 7.03 16.07
C GLY A 185 15.31 7.25 17.17
N GLU A 186 14.82 8.48 17.37
CA GLU A 186 13.75 8.77 18.32
C GLU A 186 12.41 8.20 17.84
N ILE A 187 12.14 8.27 16.54
CA ILE A 187 10.95 7.66 15.94
C ILE A 187 10.99 6.15 16.15
N MET A 188 12.11 5.49 15.82
CA MET A 188 12.26 4.05 16.03
C MET A 188 12.06 3.66 17.49
N ALA A 189 12.60 4.42 18.44
CA ALA A 189 12.41 4.18 19.87
C ALA A 189 10.93 4.24 20.31
N VAL A 190 10.11 5.10 19.68
CA VAL A 190 8.65 5.13 19.91
C VAL A 190 7.99 3.85 19.39
N PHE A 191 8.36 3.41 18.18
CA PHE A 191 7.86 2.14 17.63
C PHE A 191 8.21 0.96 18.54
N GLU A 192 9.47 0.85 18.97
CA GLU A 192 9.94 -0.22 19.86
C GLU A 192 9.21 -0.22 21.21
N ALA A 193 9.00 0.95 21.81
CA ALA A 193 8.31 1.06 23.09
C ALA A 193 6.81 0.69 23.02
N ALA A 194 6.16 0.98 21.89
CA ALA A 194 4.76 0.66 21.65
C ALA A 194 4.57 -0.74 21.01
N ALA A 195 5.63 -1.37 20.51
CA ALA A 195 5.62 -2.69 19.89
C ALA A 195 5.01 -3.83 20.74
N PRO A 196 4.88 -3.73 22.09
CA PRO A 196 4.27 -4.80 22.87
C PRO A 196 2.91 -5.29 22.37
N VAL A 197 2.04 -4.37 21.94
CA VAL A 197 0.67 -4.68 21.48
C VAL A 197 0.61 -5.50 20.18
N LEU A 198 1.72 -5.61 19.46
CA LEU A 198 1.81 -6.38 18.21
C LEU A 198 1.83 -7.90 18.45
N ASP A 199 2.15 -8.36 19.67
CA ASP A 199 2.17 -9.80 20.01
C ASP A 199 0.78 -10.43 20.01
N GLU A 200 -0.29 -9.64 20.05
CA GLU A 200 -1.66 -10.16 19.90
C GLU A 200 -1.91 -10.75 18.50
N VAL A 201 -1.09 -10.36 17.52
CA VAL A 201 -1.20 -10.79 16.12
C VAL A 201 -0.36 -12.06 15.93
N THR A 202 -1.05 -13.19 15.87
CA THR A 202 -0.41 -14.52 15.83
C THR A 202 -0.55 -15.26 14.50
N THR A 203 -1.34 -14.73 13.56
CA THR A 203 -1.52 -15.31 12.23
C THR A 203 -1.15 -14.28 11.16
N PRO A 204 -0.19 -14.59 10.26
CA PRO A 204 0.11 -13.75 9.11
C PRO A 204 -1.07 -13.81 8.13
N ARG A 205 -1.78 -12.69 7.99
CA ARG A 205 -2.90 -12.56 7.05
C ARG A 205 -2.51 -11.61 5.94
N LEU A 206 -3.00 -11.87 4.73
CA LEU A 206 -2.75 -10.99 3.60
C LEU A 206 -3.48 -9.67 3.81
N VAL A 207 -2.75 -8.56 3.79
CA VAL A 207 -3.25 -7.18 3.97
C VAL A 207 -2.90 -6.38 2.74
N HIS A 208 -3.85 -5.62 2.18
CA HIS A 208 -3.63 -4.84 0.96
C HIS A 208 -2.88 -3.53 1.27
N PHE A 209 -3.27 -2.85 2.35
CA PHE A 209 -2.60 -1.65 2.88
C PHE A 209 -2.52 -0.42 1.93
N ASP A 210 -3.23 -0.45 0.81
CA ASP A 210 -3.23 0.66 -0.16
C ASP A 210 -4.62 0.90 -0.78
N VAL A 211 -5.66 0.64 0.00
CA VAL A 211 -7.04 0.80 -0.47
C VAL A 211 -7.51 2.23 -0.21
N TRP A 212 -7.76 2.96 -1.28
CA TRP A 212 -8.38 4.28 -1.31
C TRP A 212 -9.26 4.38 -2.58
N ALA A 213 -10.06 5.44 -2.71
CA ALA A 213 -11.01 5.56 -3.81
C ALA A 213 -10.37 5.43 -5.22
N GLY A 214 -9.10 5.81 -5.37
CA GLY A 214 -8.37 5.65 -6.64
C GLY A 214 -8.12 4.20 -7.05
N ASN A 215 -7.97 3.32 -6.06
CA ASN A 215 -7.67 1.89 -6.25
C ASN A 215 -8.93 1.00 -6.23
N VAL A 216 -10.12 1.60 -6.30
CA VAL A 216 -11.40 0.87 -6.36
C VAL A 216 -12.16 1.31 -7.61
N PHE A 217 -12.47 0.33 -8.47
CA PHE A 217 -13.27 0.55 -9.67
C PHE A 217 -14.72 0.19 -9.42
N LEU A 218 -15.63 1.02 -9.96
CA LEU A 218 -17.07 0.86 -9.83
C LEU A 218 -17.71 0.49 -11.17
N ASP A 219 -18.66 -0.45 -11.13
CA ASP A 219 -19.63 -0.67 -12.20
C ASP A 219 -20.88 0.18 -11.92
N LEU A 220 -21.20 1.06 -12.88
CA LEU A 220 -22.33 1.98 -12.83
C LEU A 220 -23.39 1.68 -13.92
N SER A 221 -23.34 0.52 -14.56
CA SER A 221 -24.35 0.07 -15.53
C SER A 221 -25.73 -0.19 -14.91
N GLY A 222 -25.77 -0.30 -13.57
CA GLY A 222 -26.97 -0.38 -12.73
C GLY A 222 -26.73 0.31 -11.39
N PRO A 223 -27.36 -0.16 -10.28
CA PRO A 223 -27.01 0.33 -8.95
C PRO A 223 -25.50 0.19 -8.71
N PRO A 224 -24.80 1.20 -8.16
CA PRO A 224 -23.35 1.18 -8.01
C PRO A 224 -22.85 -0.08 -7.28
N ARG A 225 -21.81 -0.72 -7.83
CA ARG A 225 -21.14 -1.88 -7.21
C ARG A 225 -19.63 -1.80 -7.40
N ILE A 226 -18.88 -2.42 -6.50
CA ILE A 226 -17.43 -2.58 -6.68
C ILE A 226 -17.16 -3.60 -7.80
N GLN A 227 -16.54 -3.14 -8.89
CA GLN A 227 -16.11 -3.98 -10.01
C GLN A 227 -14.78 -4.66 -9.71
N ALA A 228 -13.82 -3.94 -9.14
CA ALA A 228 -12.50 -4.47 -8.80
C ALA A 228 -11.79 -3.62 -7.76
N ILE A 229 -10.93 -4.26 -6.97
CA ILE A 229 -9.88 -3.62 -6.18
C ILE A 229 -8.56 -3.85 -6.93
N ILE A 230 -7.70 -2.83 -7.02
CA ILE A 230 -6.45 -2.90 -7.77
C ILE A 230 -5.27 -2.45 -6.91
N ASP A 231 -4.06 -2.68 -7.44
CA ASP A 231 -2.80 -2.11 -6.94
C ASP A 231 -2.33 -2.66 -5.58
N HIS A 232 -1.90 -3.93 -5.58
CA HIS A 232 -1.53 -4.66 -4.37
C HIS A 232 -0.04 -4.53 -4.04
N GLU A 233 0.61 -3.45 -4.47
CA GLU A 233 2.05 -3.29 -4.37
C GLU A 233 2.51 -3.17 -2.91
N ARG A 234 1.73 -2.49 -2.05
CA ARG A 234 2.06 -2.38 -0.61
C ARG A 234 1.58 -3.56 0.23
N ALA A 235 1.05 -4.61 -0.39
CA ALA A 235 0.49 -5.73 0.34
C ALA A 235 1.55 -6.47 1.16
N PHE A 236 1.18 -6.92 2.35
CA PHE A 236 2.06 -7.66 3.26
C PHE A 236 1.31 -8.76 4.01
N TRP A 237 2.06 -9.62 4.69
CA TRP A 237 1.53 -10.62 5.60
C TRP A 237 1.59 -10.13 7.04
N GLY A 238 0.46 -9.77 7.63
CA GLY A 238 0.43 -9.07 8.92
C GLY A 238 -0.95 -8.96 9.55
N ASP A 239 -1.17 -7.85 10.24
CA ASP A 239 -2.37 -7.57 11.02
C ASP A 239 -3.50 -6.97 10.16
N PRO A 240 -4.66 -7.63 10.04
CA PRO A 240 -5.80 -7.13 9.25
C PRO A 240 -6.32 -5.75 9.64
N ILE A 241 -6.14 -5.30 10.89
CA ILE A 241 -6.62 -3.95 11.27
C ILE A 241 -5.85 -2.84 10.54
N ALA A 242 -4.71 -3.13 9.94
CA ALA A 242 -3.98 -2.18 9.10
C ALA A 242 -4.77 -1.77 7.83
N GLU A 243 -5.77 -2.54 7.39
CA GLU A 243 -6.61 -2.21 6.22
C GLU A 243 -7.36 -0.89 6.37
N PHE A 244 -7.64 -0.46 7.61
CA PHE A 244 -8.40 0.76 7.87
C PHE A 244 -7.56 2.03 7.74
N VAL A 245 -6.22 1.92 7.70
CA VAL A 245 -5.33 3.07 7.74
C VAL A 245 -5.44 3.93 6.48
N THR A 246 -5.41 3.33 5.30
CA THR A 246 -5.45 4.04 4.01
C THR A 246 -6.85 4.59 3.69
N PRO A 247 -7.96 3.85 3.92
CA PRO A 247 -9.32 4.39 3.76
C PRO A 247 -9.66 5.53 4.72
N THR A 248 -9.00 5.61 5.88
CA THR A 248 -9.15 6.72 6.84
C THR A 248 -7.89 7.60 6.91
N ILE A 249 -7.13 7.71 5.82
CA ILE A 249 -5.88 8.48 5.81
C ILE A 249 -6.13 9.93 6.27
N PHE A 250 -5.28 10.43 7.20
CA PHE A 250 -5.45 11.72 7.89
C PHE A 250 -6.74 11.89 8.71
N GLY A 251 -7.54 10.83 8.86
CA GLY A 251 -8.74 10.79 9.70
C GLY A 251 -8.65 9.72 10.79
N GLU A 252 -9.76 9.52 11.49
CA GLU A 252 -9.91 8.49 12.51
C GLU A 252 -10.97 7.48 12.09
N LEU A 253 -10.78 6.23 12.52
CA LEU A 253 -11.75 5.16 12.36
C LEU A 253 -12.76 5.27 13.51
N THR A 254 -14.04 5.35 13.19
CA THR A 254 -15.12 5.45 14.19
C THR A 254 -15.95 4.17 14.23
N GLU A 255 -16.64 3.92 15.34
CA GLU A 255 -17.48 2.72 15.52
C GLU A 255 -18.66 2.66 14.53
N ASP A 256 -19.10 3.81 14.01
CA ASP A 256 -20.17 3.95 13.04
C ASP A 256 -19.70 3.98 11.58
N ASP A 257 -18.39 3.81 11.30
CA ASP A 257 -17.89 3.78 9.91
C ASP A 257 -18.51 2.60 9.13
N PRO A 258 -19.18 2.85 7.99
CA PRO A 258 -19.76 1.79 7.17
C PRO A 258 -18.75 0.72 6.72
N LEU A 259 -17.48 1.10 6.51
CA LEU A 259 -16.39 0.18 6.18
C LEU A 259 -16.16 -0.82 7.31
N LEU A 260 -16.09 -0.34 8.55
CA LEU A 260 -15.94 -1.18 9.74
C LEU A 260 -17.16 -2.08 9.97
N ALA A 261 -18.36 -1.52 9.78
CA ALA A 261 -19.59 -2.29 9.86
C ALA A 261 -19.61 -3.45 8.86
N GLY A 262 -19.21 -3.18 7.60
CA GLY A 262 -19.10 -4.19 6.55
C GLY A 262 -18.05 -5.25 6.84
N TYR A 263 -16.89 -4.84 7.36
CA TYR A 263 -15.83 -5.77 7.76
C TYR A 263 -16.32 -6.76 8.82
N ARG A 264 -17.01 -6.26 9.84
CA ARG A 264 -17.55 -7.03 10.98
C ARG A 264 -18.63 -8.04 10.59
N GLU A 265 -19.25 -7.90 9.42
CA GLU A 265 -20.18 -8.91 8.90
C GLU A 265 -19.50 -10.21 8.49
N VAL A 266 -18.21 -10.16 8.17
CA VAL A 266 -17.43 -11.31 7.72
C VAL A 266 -16.51 -11.79 8.83
N THR A 267 -15.81 -10.87 9.49
CA THR A 267 -14.82 -11.19 10.53
C THR A 267 -15.01 -10.27 11.73
N PRO A 268 -15.20 -10.80 12.96
CA PRO A 268 -15.29 -9.97 14.17
C PRO A 268 -14.03 -9.12 14.36
N LEU A 269 -14.22 -7.85 14.72
CA LEU A 269 -13.14 -6.91 15.01
C LEU A 269 -13.57 -5.93 16.09
N GLU A 270 -12.87 -5.92 17.22
CA GLU A 270 -13.11 -4.98 18.32
C GLU A 270 -12.03 -3.90 18.35
N LEU A 271 -12.42 -2.64 18.52
CA LEU A 271 -11.49 -1.51 18.67
C LEU A 271 -11.05 -1.37 20.13
N THR A 272 -10.42 -2.43 20.66
CA THR A 272 -9.84 -2.42 22.01
C THR A 272 -8.71 -1.38 22.10
N PRO A 273 -8.30 -0.96 23.32
CA PRO A 273 -7.14 -0.05 23.46
C PRO A 273 -5.86 -0.56 22.77
N ALA A 274 -5.61 -1.87 22.78
CA ALA A 274 -4.47 -2.47 22.08
C ALA A 274 -4.65 -2.40 20.55
N ALA A 275 -5.85 -2.66 20.04
CA ALA A 275 -6.17 -2.52 18.62
C ALA A 275 -6.00 -1.07 18.12
N LEU A 276 -6.43 -0.08 18.92
CA LEU A 276 -6.24 1.33 18.62
C LEU A 276 -4.75 1.72 18.64
N ALA A 277 -3.95 1.17 19.57
CA ALA A 277 -2.50 1.38 19.58
C ALA A 277 -1.81 0.77 18.35
N ARG A 278 -2.25 -0.40 17.88
CA ARG A 278 -1.79 -1.00 16.61
C ARG A 278 -2.15 -0.12 15.41
N LEU A 279 -3.38 0.39 15.34
CA LEU A 279 -3.78 1.35 14.31
C LEU A 279 -2.89 2.60 14.30
N ASP A 280 -2.52 3.13 15.47
CA ASP A 280 -1.61 4.27 15.55
C ASP A 280 -0.18 3.91 15.08
N LEU A 281 0.34 2.71 15.41
CA LEU A 281 1.60 2.22 14.84
C LEU A 281 1.55 2.16 13.30
N TYR A 282 0.47 1.63 12.74
CA TYR A 282 0.31 1.50 11.29
C TYR A 282 0.09 2.85 10.59
N ARG A 283 -0.60 3.80 11.24
CA ARG A 283 -0.69 5.19 10.76
C ARG A 283 0.67 5.87 10.74
N ALA A 284 1.45 5.74 11.81
CA ALA A 284 2.80 6.29 11.85
C ALA A 284 3.66 5.69 10.71
N TYR A 285 3.55 4.38 10.47
CA TYR A 285 4.23 3.71 9.37
C TYR A 285 3.77 4.23 8.00
N LEU A 286 2.47 4.39 7.75
CA LEU A 286 1.97 4.98 6.49
C LEU A 286 2.49 6.41 6.30
N TYR A 287 2.49 7.25 7.34
CA TYR A 287 2.99 8.61 7.20
C TYR A 287 4.50 8.66 6.93
N LEU A 288 5.28 7.73 7.50
CA LEU A 288 6.68 7.56 7.11
C LEU A 288 6.80 7.17 5.63
N ILE A 289 5.97 6.25 5.13
CA ILE A 289 5.95 5.86 3.71
C ILE A 289 5.72 7.10 2.83
N LEU A 290 4.67 7.87 3.11
CA LEU A 290 4.35 9.07 2.32
C LEU A 290 5.51 10.06 2.26
N LEU A 291 6.27 10.20 3.36
CA LEU A 291 7.41 11.11 3.44
C LEU A 291 8.63 10.58 2.69
N VAL A 292 8.99 9.31 2.92
CA VAL A 292 10.22 8.69 2.40
C VAL A 292 10.09 8.34 0.91
N GLU A 293 8.90 7.97 0.43
CA GLU A 293 8.64 7.68 -0.99
C GLU A 293 8.98 8.85 -1.91
N ASN A 294 8.87 10.09 -1.43
CA ASN A 294 9.22 11.26 -2.23
C ASN A 294 10.74 11.37 -2.49
N GLY A 295 11.58 10.71 -1.69
CA GLY A 295 13.04 10.69 -1.86
C GLY A 295 13.48 10.29 -3.27
N PRO A 296 13.21 9.05 -3.71
CA PRO A 296 13.51 8.60 -5.07
C PRO A 296 12.54 9.16 -6.13
N ARG A 297 11.26 9.40 -5.78
CA ARG A 297 10.23 9.81 -6.75
C ARG A 297 10.34 11.28 -7.17
N GLN A 298 10.80 12.14 -6.27
CA GLN A 298 11.02 13.58 -6.47
C GLN A 298 9.82 14.27 -7.11
N TYR A 299 8.64 14.12 -6.49
CA TYR A 299 7.43 14.75 -6.97
C TYR A 299 7.57 16.28 -7.04
N PRO A 300 6.88 16.95 -7.98
CA PRO A 300 6.84 18.40 -8.01
C PRO A 300 6.32 18.97 -6.68
N GLU A 301 7.02 19.96 -6.13
CA GLU A 301 6.68 20.55 -4.81
C GLU A 301 5.25 21.09 -4.76
N GLU A 302 4.75 21.64 -5.87
CA GLU A 302 3.38 22.16 -5.99
C GLU A 302 2.30 21.07 -5.84
N GLU A 303 2.60 19.82 -6.19
CA GLU A 303 1.70 18.68 -6.04
C GLU A 303 1.87 17.99 -4.67
N TYR A 304 3.10 17.96 -4.15
CA TYR A 304 3.46 17.17 -2.97
C TYR A 304 3.38 17.93 -1.63
N ALA A 305 3.57 19.25 -1.62
CA ALA A 305 3.69 20.03 -0.38
C ALA A 305 2.54 19.79 0.62
N ARG A 306 1.31 19.74 0.12
CA ARG A 306 0.12 19.50 0.97
C ARG A 306 0.18 18.13 1.65
N VAL A 307 0.56 17.09 0.90
CA VAL A 307 0.66 15.72 1.43
C VAL A 307 1.79 15.63 2.44
N ARG A 308 2.94 16.24 2.14
CA ARG A 308 4.09 16.33 3.07
C ARG A 308 3.69 16.98 4.39
N ASP A 309 3.11 18.16 4.35
CA ASP A 309 2.85 18.95 5.55
C ASP A 309 1.80 18.26 6.45
N LEU A 310 0.78 17.63 5.84
CA LEU A 310 -0.16 16.78 6.55
C LEU A 310 0.52 15.54 7.15
N ALA A 311 1.35 14.83 6.38
CA ALA A 311 2.06 13.65 6.86
C ALA A 311 3.02 13.97 8.03
N ILE A 312 3.76 15.09 7.97
CA ILE A 312 4.63 15.53 9.07
C ILE A 312 3.80 15.82 10.33
N SER A 313 2.73 16.61 10.20
CA SER A 313 1.87 16.98 11.33
C SER A 313 1.19 15.75 11.95
N SER A 314 0.61 14.89 11.11
CA SER A 314 -0.08 13.68 11.55
C SER A 314 0.88 12.65 12.15
N LEU A 315 2.08 12.48 11.60
CA LEU A 315 3.12 11.63 12.18
C LEU A 315 3.51 12.14 13.58
N GLY A 316 3.76 13.44 13.73
CA GLY A 316 4.05 14.05 15.03
C GLY A 316 2.96 13.77 16.08
N GLY A 317 1.69 13.98 15.70
CA GLY A 317 0.54 13.75 16.58
C GLY A 317 0.34 12.28 16.97
N VAL A 318 0.55 11.34 16.04
CA VAL A 318 0.48 9.90 16.32
C VAL A 318 1.62 9.46 17.25
N LEU A 319 2.85 9.91 17.00
CA LEU A 319 4.00 9.60 17.86
C LEU A 319 3.76 10.09 19.30
N ASP A 320 3.19 11.27 19.46
CA ASP A 320 2.80 11.81 20.77
C ASP A 320 1.74 10.95 21.49
N ARG A 321 0.76 10.39 20.76
CA ARG A 321 -0.21 9.47 21.34
C ARG A 321 0.45 8.18 21.80
N LEU A 322 1.29 7.58 20.95
CA LEU A 322 2.00 6.32 21.26
C LEU A 322 2.91 6.48 22.49
N VAL A 323 3.59 7.61 22.64
CA VAL A 323 4.40 7.91 23.85
C VAL A 323 3.53 7.97 25.10
N ARG A 324 2.36 8.61 25.04
CA ARG A 324 1.44 8.73 26.20
C ARG A 324 0.86 7.39 26.63
N THR A 325 0.63 6.48 25.70
CA THR A 325 0.01 5.17 25.97
C THR A 325 1.02 4.07 26.27
N SER A 326 2.32 4.31 26.07
CA SER A 326 3.40 3.36 26.36
C SER A 326 3.99 3.59 27.76
N PRO A 327 3.83 2.66 28.72
CA PRO A 327 4.26 2.87 30.11
C PRO A 327 5.77 3.06 30.34
N GLY A 328 6.61 2.89 29.31
CA GLY A 328 8.08 2.87 29.42
C GLY A 328 8.83 4.16 29.04
N LEU A 329 8.20 5.14 28.38
CA LEU A 329 8.90 6.33 27.86
C LEU A 329 8.78 7.59 28.74
N ALA A 330 7.84 7.62 29.68
CA ALA A 330 7.60 8.80 30.52
C ALA A 330 8.65 9.06 31.63
N GLY A 331 9.76 8.29 31.66
CA GLY A 331 10.65 8.20 32.83
C GLY A 331 12.11 8.63 32.68
N SER A 332 12.59 9.07 31.51
CA SER A 332 14.03 9.38 31.33
C SER A 332 14.41 10.88 31.35
N GLY A 333 13.45 11.79 31.54
CA GLY A 333 13.69 13.23 31.57
C GLY A 333 13.39 13.86 32.93
N GLY A 334 14.35 13.85 33.87
CA GLY A 334 14.26 14.69 35.08
C GLY A 334 14.79 14.07 36.37
N GLY A 335 16.07 13.71 36.39
CA GLY A 335 16.73 13.21 37.59
C GLY A 335 18.21 13.57 37.61
N GLY A 336 18.53 14.86 37.70
CA GLY A 336 19.91 15.31 37.83
C GLY A 336 20.01 16.77 38.26
N GLY A 337 20.21 17.00 39.56
CA GLY A 337 20.58 18.31 40.08
C GLY A 337 20.19 18.59 41.53
N ALA A 338 20.72 17.82 42.48
CA ALA A 338 20.88 18.29 43.86
C ALA A 338 22.33 18.77 44.05
N GLY A 339 22.53 19.94 44.66
CA GLY A 339 23.85 20.40 45.10
C GLY A 339 23.97 21.92 45.21
N GLY A 340 23.53 22.47 46.34
CA GLY A 340 23.68 23.86 46.75
C GLY A 340 23.01 24.10 48.09
#